data_AF-A0A3D1QB10-F1
#
_entry.id   AF-A0A3D1QB10-F1
#
_cell.length_a   1.000
_cell.length_b   1.000
_cell.length_c   1.000
_cell.angle_alpha   90.00
_cell.angle_beta   90.00
_cell.angle_gamma   90.00
#
_symmetry.space_group_name_H-M   'P 1'
#
loop_
_entity.id
_entity.type
_entity.pdbx_description
1 polymer ?
#
loop_
_entity_poly.entity_id
_entity_poly.type
_entity_poly.pdbx_seq_one_letter_code
_entity_poly.pdbx_strand_id
1 'polypeptide(L)'
;MKYFRLLVFIILFFGVVAAGMVTCFGLGSEASLLNADFYEQQFTRHNIYELSQRYVLMEIRSGINQQLAEPVRDALMHAIERSFSPEWTRQETSRLIENLLGYLKNQEDVLDLTIDLRPRQNLLLQEYIQQFRTLPPANSALADMIEQQSERLLSHISQFLHLPETIDITQNTVFSRPETQQYMQAFRQYYPYTAYLYYVLLGLLAMLILVRGFAAGLRWFGLGLVLASILCLVALNAGDVRVERYIIEHVTDNSNWLSLGANPAVLARILKTAVQAAFMKTTLMLGGVGVLLAGCGFYWERLQRHSHQSRFGA
;
A
#
# COMPACT_ATOMS: atom_id res chain seq x y z
N MET A 1 -45.01 20.02 -15.20
CA MET A 1 -43.71 20.69 -14.92
C MET A 1 -43.18 20.49 -13.49
N LYS A 2 -43.99 20.59 -12.42
CA LYS A 2 -43.51 20.41 -11.03
C LYS A 2 -42.86 19.04 -10.75
N TYR A 3 -43.50 17.95 -11.19
CA TYR A 3 -42.98 16.58 -11.02
C TYR A 3 -41.65 16.33 -11.75
N PHE A 4 -41.49 16.90 -12.95
CA PHE A 4 -40.24 16.78 -13.71
C PHE A 4 -39.06 17.44 -12.99
N ARG A 5 -39.24 18.67 -12.48
CA ARG A 5 -38.19 19.36 -11.70
C ARG A 5 -37.84 18.62 -10.40
N LEU A 6 -38.83 18.00 -9.77
CA LEU A 6 -38.60 17.17 -8.58
C LEU A 6 -37.77 15.92 -8.93
N LEU A 7 -38.11 15.24 -10.03
CA LEU A 7 -37.39 14.07 -10.51
C LEU A 7 -35.94 14.39 -10.84
N VAL A 8 -35.67 15.46 -11.60
CA VAL A 8 -34.30 15.91 -11.93
C VAL A 8 -33.51 16.21 -10.65
N PHE A 9 -34.14 16.88 -9.68
CA PHE A 9 -33.50 17.16 -8.40
C PHE A 9 -33.12 15.88 -7.64
N ILE A 10 -34.00 14.88 -7.60
CA ILE A 10 -33.73 13.59 -6.94
C ILE A 10 -32.53 12.90 -7.60
N ILE A 11 -32.50 12.85 -8.94
CA ILE A 11 -31.39 12.26 -9.70
C ILE A 11 -30.08 12.98 -9.39
N LEU A 12 -30.07 14.32 -9.42
CA LEU A 12 -28.88 15.11 -9.11
C LEU A 12 -28.41 14.88 -7.67
N PHE A 13 -29.33 14.80 -6.71
CA PHE A 13 -28.99 14.54 -5.32
C PHE A 13 -28.32 13.17 -5.14
N PHE A 14 -28.90 12.11 -5.71
CA PHE A 14 -28.27 10.78 -5.69
C PHE A 14 -26.96 10.74 -6.47
N GLY A 15 -26.85 11.53 -7.55
CA GLY A 15 -25.59 11.74 -8.28
C GLY A 15 -24.49 12.34 -7.39
N VAL A 16 -24.83 13.35 -6.57
CA VAL A 16 -23.88 13.92 -5.59
C VAL A 16 -23.48 12.90 -4.55
N VAL A 17 -24.42 12.10 -4.04
CA VAL A 17 -24.12 11.06 -3.05
C VAL A 17 -23.15 10.03 -3.65
N ALA A 18 -23.44 9.52 -4.85
CA ALA A 18 -22.60 8.55 -5.54
C ALA A 18 -21.21 9.11 -5.85
N ALA A 19 -21.13 10.30 -6.45
CA ALA A 19 -19.85 10.96 -6.74
C ALA A 19 -19.05 11.28 -5.47
N GLY A 20 -19.73 11.68 -4.40
CA GLY A 20 -19.13 11.91 -3.08
C GLY A 20 -18.53 10.63 -2.50
N MET A 21 -19.23 9.50 -2.61
CA MET A 21 -18.70 8.21 -2.16
C MET A 21 -17.44 7.83 -2.95
N VAL A 22 -17.49 7.89 -4.28
CA VAL A 22 -16.33 7.59 -5.13
C VAL A 22 -15.15 8.51 -4.80
N THR A 23 -15.42 9.79 -4.50
CA THR A 23 -14.39 10.75 -4.08
C THR A 23 -13.77 10.39 -2.73
N CYS A 24 -14.57 9.98 -1.73
CA CYS A 24 -14.04 9.47 -0.46
C CYS A 24 -13.09 8.30 -0.67
N PHE A 25 -13.51 7.31 -1.47
CA PHE A 25 -12.69 6.12 -1.72
C PHE A 25 -11.43 6.45 -2.52
N GLY A 26 -11.53 7.32 -3.52
CA GLY A 26 -10.40 7.81 -4.30
C GLY A 26 -9.36 8.53 -3.43
N LEU A 27 -9.79 9.54 -2.67
CA LEU A 27 -8.91 10.29 -1.78
C LEU A 27 -8.32 9.43 -0.66
N GLY A 28 -9.11 8.51 -0.08
CA GLY A 28 -8.63 7.56 0.91
C GLY A 28 -7.54 6.62 0.36
N SER A 29 -7.73 6.15 -0.88
CA SER A 29 -6.74 5.31 -1.57
C SER A 29 -5.46 6.09 -1.87
N GLU A 30 -5.56 7.32 -2.40
CA GLU A 30 -4.41 8.21 -2.62
C GLU A 30 -3.66 8.58 -1.35
N ALA A 31 -4.36 8.66 -0.21
CA ALA A 31 -3.73 8.94 1.07
C ALA A 31 -3.07 7.70 1.71
N SER A 32 -3.32 6.49 1.19
CA SER A 32 -2.83 5.24 1.78
C SER A 32 -2.38 4.21 0.75
N LEU A 33 -3.32 3.40 0.23
CA LEU A 33 -3.05 2.27 -0.65
C LEU A 33 -2.23 2.60 -1.90
N LEU A 34 -2.31 3.84 -2.37
CA LEU A 34 -1.64 4.29 -3.59
C LEU A 34 -0.49 5.25 -3.31
N ASN A 35 -0.02 5.31 -2.06
CA ASN A 35 1.03 6.23 -1.66
C ASN A 35 2.27 5.46 -1.18
N ALA A 36 3.39 5.58 -1.90
CA ALA A 36 4.64 4.92 -1.52
C ALA A 36 5.13 5.39 -0.13
N ASP A 37 5.05 6.70 0.15
CA ASP A 37 5.44 7.30 1.42
C ASP A 37 4.62 6.72 2.59
N PHE A 38 3.35 6.36 2.36
CA PHE A 38 2.53 5.71 3.37
C PHE A 38 3.15 4.38 3.81
N TYR A 39 3.55 3.54 2.85
CA TYR A 39 4.18 2.25 3.15
C TYR A 39 5.55 2.44 3.80
N GLU A 40 6.37 3.36 3.30
CA GLU A 40 7.67 3.66 3.90
C GLU A 40 7.52 4.07 5.37
N GLN A 41 6.59 4.98 5.66
CA GLN A 41 6.30 5.41 7.03
C GLN A 41 5.80 4.27 7.92
N GLN A 42 4.90 3.42 7.42
CA GLN A 42 4.42 2.27 8.20
C GLN A 42 5.54 1.25 8.43
N PHE A 43 6.36 0.97 7.42
CA PHE A 43 7.42 -0.02 7.50
C PHE A 43 8.55 0.43 8.42
N THR A 44 8.93 1.70 8.38
CA THR A 44 9.89 2.28 9.33
C THR A 44 9.32 2.33 10.74
N ARG A 45 8.07 2.79 10.93
CA ARG A 45 7.47 2.92 12.28
C ARG A 45 7.33 1.58 13.00
N HIS A 46 7.08 0.52 12.25
CA HIS A 46 6.85 -0.82 12.79
C HIS A 46 8.05 -1.76 12.61
N ASN A 47 9.21 -1.26 12.20
CA ASN A 47 10.44 -2.04 12.01
C ASN A 47 10.28 -3.23 11.05
N ILE A 48 9.44 -3.09 10.02
CA ILE A 48 9.14 -4.17 9.06
C ILE A 48 10.37 -4.53 8.22
N TYR A 49 11.22 -3.55 7.92
CA TYR A 49 12.47 -3.79 7.19
C TYR A 49 13.41 -4.71 7.98
N GLU A 50 13.50 -4.55 9.29
CA GLU A 50 14.34 -5.38 10.15
C GLU A 50 13.82 -6.83 10.23
N LEU A 51 12.49 -7.00 10.23
CA LEU A 51 11.86 -8.32 10.18
C LEU A 51 12.17 -9.03 8.85
N SER A 52 12.04 -8.31 7.74
CA SER A 52 12.33 -8.82 6.39
C SER A 52 13.81 -9.21 6.26
N GLN A 53 14.70 -8.38 6.81
CA GLN A 53 16.13 -8.65 6.88
C GLN A 53 16.44 -9.93 7.68
N ARG A 54 15.86 -10.07 8.87
CA ARG A 54 16.05 -11.28 9.69
C ARG A 54 15.56 -12.54 8.98
N TYR A 55 14.47 -12.43 8.20
CA TYR A 55 13.97 -13.55 7.40
C TYR A 55 14.98 -13.98 6.33
N VAL A 56 15.48 -13.03 5.53
CA VAL A 56 16.50 -13.32 4.51
C VAL A 56 17.72 -13.98 5.14
N LEU A 57 18.23 -13.44 6.25
CA LEU A 57 19.37 -14.02 6.95
C LEU A 57 19.08 -15.42 7.51
N MET A 58 17.87 -15.67 8.02
CA MET A 58 17.50 -17.00 8.53
C MET A 58 17.40 -18.02 7.40
N GLU A 59 16.76 -17.67 6.28
CA GLU A 59 16.60 -18.58 5.14
C GLU A 59 17.95 -18.95 4.52
N ILE A 60 18.86 -17.98 4.42
CA ILE A 60 20.24 -18.25 3.99
C ILE A 60 20.94 -19.13 5.04
N ARG A 61 20.76 -18.86 6.33
CA ARG A 61 21.38 -19.64 7.42
C ARG A 61 20.87 -21.07 7.50
N SER A 62 19.59 -21.32 7.24
CA SER A 62 19.01 -22.67 7.21
C SER A 62 19.51 -23.46 6.00
N GLY A 63 19.81 -22.78 4.88
CA GLY A 63 20.43 -23.37 3.70
C GLY A 63 21.93 -23.66 3.85
N ILE A 64 22.63 -23.00 4.78
CA ILE A 64 24.05 -23.26 5.03
C ILE A 64 24.25 -24.62 5.70
N ASN A 65 25.00 -25.49 5.03
CA ASN A 65 25.33 -26.83 5.52
C ASN A 65 26.09 -26.78 6.86
N GLN A 66 25.60 -27.51 7.87
CA GLN A 66 26.23 -27.64 9.20
C GLN A 66 27.64 -28.25 9.15
N GLN A 67 28.05 -28.82 8.01
CA GLN A 67 29.37 -29.42 7.80
C GLN A 67 30.50 -28.42 7.52
N LEU A 68 30.20 -27.12 7.37
CA LEU A 68 31.25 -26.10 7.25
C LEU A 68 32.00 -25.93 8.58
N ALA A 69 33.32 -25.77 8.50
CA ALA A 69 34.12 -25.40 9.66
C ALA A 69 33.66 -24.04 10.23
N GLU A 70 33.65 -23.91 11.56
CA GLU A 70 33.25 -22.67 12.28
C GLU A 70 33.82 -21.38 11.66
N PRO A 71 35.14 -21.25 11.40
CA PRO A 71 35.69 -20.01 10.85
C PRO A 71 35.21 -19.69 9.42
N VAL A 72 34.97 -20.73 8.61
CA VAL A 72 34.47 -20.60 7.24
C VAL A 72 33.01 -20.17 7.25
N ARG A 73 32.23 -20.74 8.18
CA ARG A 73 30.83 -20.41 8.37
C ARG A 73 30.65 -18.98 8.86
N ASP A 74 31.47 -18.54 9.83
CA ASP A 74 31.40 -17.17 10.36
C ASP A 74 31.81 -16.14 9.31
N ALA A 75 32.86 -16.41 8.54
CA ALA A 75 33.25 -15.58 7.40
C ALA A 75 32.13 -15.46 6.36
N LEU A 76 31.46 -16.57 6.04
CA LEU A 76 30.32 -16.60 5.14
C LEU A 76 29.13 -15.81 5.69
N MET A 77 28.79 -15.98 6.98
CA MET A 77 27.70 -15.24 7.62
C MET A 77 27.96 -13.73 7.61
N HIS A 78 29.17 -13.28 7.91
CA HIS A 78 29.53 -11.87 7.81
C HIS A 78 29.46 -11.34 6.38
N ALA A 79 29.87 -12.13 5.39
CA ALA A 79 29.74 -11.76 3.98
C ALA A 79 28.26 -11.62 3.56
N ILE A 80 27.39 -12.51 4.05
CA ILE A 80 25.94 -12.45 3.81
C ILE A 80 25.35 -11.17 4.44
N GLU A 81 25.63 -10.91 5.72
CA GLU A 81 25.11 -9.74 6.44
C GLU A 81 25.49 -8.41 5.77
N ARG A 82 26.71 -8.33 5.22
CA ARG A 82 27.16 -7.14 4.47
C ARG A 82 26.54 -7.04 3.09
N SER A 83 26.39 -8.16 2.40
CA SER A 83 25.93 -8.16 1.01
C SER A 83 24.44 -7.86 0.89
N PHE A 84 23.67 -8.43 1.82
CA PHE A 84 22.25 -8.20 1.99
C PHE A 84 22.04 -7.24 3.15
N SER A 85 22.51 -6.00 3.05
CA SER A 85 22.40 -5.06 4.17
C SER A 85 20.94 -4.61 4.42
N PRO A 86 20.59 -4.14 5.62
CA PRO A 86 19.25 -3.59 5.91
C PRO A 86 18.85 -2.46 4.95
N GLU A 87 19.81 -1.63 4.53
CA GLU A 87 19.61 -0.55 3.57
C GLU A 87 19.24 -1.08 2.19
N TRP A 88 19.91 -2.14 1.73
CA TRP A 88 19.54 -2.79 0.47
C TRP A 88 18.13 -3.38 0.53
N THR A 89 17.80 -4.10 1.61
CA THR A 89 16.46 -4.67 1.79
C THR A 89 15.38 -3.60 1.78
N ARG A 90 15.64 -2.45 2.42
CA ARG A 90 14.76 -1.28 2.37
C ARG A 90 14.61 -0.74 0.95
N GLN A 91 15.73 -0.50 0.25
CA GLN A 91 15.73 0.03 -1.11
C GLN A 91 14.95 -0.87 -2.07
N GLU A 92 15.18 -2.18 -2.03
CA GLU A 92 14.45 -3.10 -2.90
C GLU A 92 12.98 -3.21 -2.56
N THR A 93 12.64 -3.23 -1.27
CA THR A 93 11.24 -3.25 -0.85
C THR A 93 10.52 -1.98 -1.32
N SER A 94 11.14 -0.81 -1.15
CA SER A 94 10.60 0.46 -1.64
C SER A 94 10.42 0.46 -3.15
N ARG A 95 11.44 0.01 -3.91
CA ARG A 95 11.36 -0.08 -5.37
C ARG A 95 10.22 -0.99 -5.84
N LEU A 96 10.04 -2.15 -5.21
CA LEU A 96 8.95 -3.07 -5.55
C LEU A 96 7.57 -2.45 -5.29
N ILE A 97 7.42 -1.71 -4.19
CA ILE A 97 6.19 -0.98 -3.89
C ILE A 97 5.96 0.12 -4.92
N GLU A 98 6.99 0.90 -5.24
CA GLU A 98 6.91 1.96 -6.26
C GLU A 98 6.52 1.41 -7.62
N ASN A 99 7.15 0.33 -8.09
CA ASN A 99 6.79 -0.34 -9.35
C ASN A 99 5.34 -0.86 -9.33
N LEU A 100 4.92 -1.51 -8.23
CA LEU A 100 3.53 -1.97 -8.08
C LEU A 100 2.54 -0.80 -8.17
N LEU A 101 2.83 0.29 -7.47
CA LEU A 101 1.97 1.48 -7.46
C LEU A 101 2.00 2.19 -8.82
N GLY A 102 3.16 2.33 -9.46
CA GLY A 102 3.31 2.88 -10.80
C GLY A 102 2.49 2.11 -11.83
N TYR A 103 2.57 0.78 -11.79
CA TYR A 103 1.74 -0.10 -12.60
C TYR A 103 0.24 0.12 -12.32
N LEU A 104 -0.20 0.09 -11.05
CA LEU A 104 -1.62 0.30 -10.67
C LEU A 104 -2.15 1.68 -11.08
N LYS A 105 -1.32 2.71 -11.01
CA LYS A 105 -1.63 4.08 -11.41
C LYS A 105 -1.60 4.30 -12.92
N ASN A 106 -1.36 3.25 -13.70
CA ASN A 106 -1.22 3.31 -15.15
C ASN A 106 -0.06 4.25 -15.60
N GLN A 107 1.02 4.31 -14.81
CA GLN A 107 2.26 5.01 -15.12
C GLN A 107 3.29 4.07 -15.76
N GLU A 108 3.20 2.78 -15.44
CA GLU A 108 4.00 1.71 -16.06
C GLU A 108 3.11 0.73 -16.81
N ASP A 109 3.57 0.25 -17.97
CA ASP A 109 2.81 -0.66 -18.82
C ASP A 109 2.83 -2.10 -18.31
N VAL A 110 3.96 -2.51 -17.71
CA VAL A 110 4.26 -3.87 -17.27
C VAL A 110 4.50 -3.86 -15.76
N LEU A 111 3.96 -4.86 -15.06
CA LEU A 111 4.21 -5.05 -13.63
C LEU A 111 5.57 -5.71 -13.45
N ASP A 112 6.60 -4.93 -13.11
CA ASP A 112 7.92 -5.47 -12.78
C ASP A 112 8.13 -5.57 -11.26
N LEU A 113 7.94 -6.78 -10.73
CA LEU A 113 8.27 -7.14 -9.36
C LEU A 113 9.44 -8.13 -9.29
N THR A 114 10.42 -7.96 -10.19
CA THR A 114 11.62 -8.79 -10.23
C THR A 114 12.70 -8.22 -9.32
N ILE A 115 13.32 -9.06 -8.49
CA ILE A 115 14.53 -8.73 -7.73
C ILE A 115 15.72 -9.37 -8.45
N ASP A 116 16.70 -8.56 -8.88
CA ASP A 116 17.96 -9.05 -9.43
C ASP A 116 18.98 -9.28 -8.31
N LEU A 117 19.35 -10.54 -8.08
CA LEU A 117 20.30 -10.92 -7.06
C LEU A 117 21.74 -11.03 -7.58
N ARG A 118 21.98 -10.97 -8.89
CA ARG A 118 23.34 -11.10 -9.46
C ARG A 118 24.33 -10.09 -8.88
N PRO A 119 23.98 -8.80 -8.70
CA PRO A 119 24.90 -7.85 -8.06
C PRO A 119 25.23 -8.23 -6.62
N ARG A 120 24.25 -8.79 -5.88
CA ARG A 120 24.40 -9.18 -4.47
C ARG A 120 25.20 -10.47 -4.32
N GLN A 121 25.05 -11.41 -5.24
CA GLN A 121 25.88 -12.61 -5.31
C GLN A 121 27.35 -12.26 -5.56
N ASN A 122 27.62 -11.31 -6.48
CA ASN A 122 28.98 -10.83 -6.73
C ASN A 122 29.58 -10.14 -5.51
N LEU A 123 28.80 -9.30 -4.81
CA LEU A 123 29.22 -8.64 -3.58
C LEU A 123 29.52 -9.66 -2.47
N LEU A 124 28.68 -10.69 -2.33
CA LEU A 124 28.87 -11.78 -1.38
C LEU A 124 30.17 -12.52 -1.62
N LEU A 125 30.49 -12.82 -2.89
CA LEU A 125 31.76 -13.45 -3.24
C LEU A 125 32.96 -12.57 -2.85
N GLN A 126 32.89 -11.27 -3.12
CA GLN A 126 33.95 -10.32 -2.78
C GLN A 126 34.17 -10.19 -1.28
N GLU A 127 33.09 -10.01 -0.52
CA GLU A 127 33.14 -9.92 0.95
C GLU A 127 33.65 -11.23 1.56
N TYR A 128 33.21 -12.38 1.04
CA TYR A 128 33.69 -13.68 1.51
C TYR A 128 35.20 -13.86 1.28
N ILE A 129 35.72 -13.52 0.10
CA ILE A 129 37.18 -13.55 -0.19
C ILE A 129 37.93 -12.63 0.79
N GLN A 130 37.39 -11.44 1.05
CA GLN A 130 38.02 -10.49 1.95
C GLN A 130 38.06 -11.00 3.40
N GLN A 131 36.95 -11.57 3.89
CA GLN A 131 36.89 -12.17 5.24
C GLN A 131 37.82 -13.38 5.34
N PHE A 132 37.87 -14.22 4.31
CA PHE A 132 38.76 -15.39 4.26
C PHE A 132 40.22 -14.99 4.42
N ARG A 133 40.69 -13.95 3.71
CA ARG A 133 42.07 -13.46 3.79
C ARG A 133 42.47 -12.94 5.18
N THR A 134 41.50 -12.63 6.04
CA THR A 134 41.74 -12.15 7.41
C THR A 134 41.74 -13.25 8.46
N LEU A 135 41.42 -14.49 8.08
CA LEU A 135 41.49 -15.64 8.99
C LEU A 135 42.96 -15.91 9.40
N PRO A 136 43.25 -16.17 10.69
CA PRO A 136 44.59 -16.50 11.13
C PRO A 136 45.12 -17.75 10.40
N PRO A 137 46.42 -17.84 10.08
CA PRO A 137 47.00 -19.06 9.54
C PRO A 137 46.85 -20.17 10.59
N ALA A 138 45.93 -21.10 10.34
CA ALA A 138 45.71 -22.23 11.23
C ALA A 138 46.90 -23.21 11.12
N ASN A 139 47.11 -24.02 12.16
CA ASN A 139 48.06 -25.14 12.13
C ASN A 139 47.87 -25.93 10.81
N SER A 140 48.97 -26.28 10.12
CA SER A 140 48.99 -26.68 8.70
C SER A 140 47.83 -27.56 8.21
N ALA A 141 47.41 -28.58 8.96
CA ALA A 141 46.31 -29.46 8.58
C ALA A 141 44.91 -28.79 8.59
N LEU A 142 44.68 -27.84 9.48
CA LEU A 142 43.44 -27.05 9.55
C LEU A 142 43.43 -25.94 8.48
N ALA A 143 44.60 -25.38 8.17
CA ALA A 143 44.76 -24.41 7.09
C ALA A 143 44.42 -25.03 5.73
N ASP A 144 44.99 -26.20 5.41
CA ASP A 144 44.73 -26.90 4.15
C ASP A 144 43.24 -27.26 3.98
N MET A 145 42.56 -27.64 5.08
CA MET A 145 41.13 -27.95 5.06
C MET A 145 40.27 -26.71 4.85
N ILE A 146 40.62 -25.59 5.50
CA ILE A 146 39.94 -24.30 5.36
C ILE A 146 40.11 -23.76 3.94
N GLU A 147 41.30 -23.91 3.35
CA GLU A 147 41.61 -23.48 1.98
C GLU A 147 40.90 -24.36 0.92
N GLN A 148 40.88 -25.68 1.07
CA GLN A 148 40.10 -26.54 0.17
C GLN A 148 38.59 -26.29 0.23
N GLN A 149 38.05 -26.05 1.43
CA GLN A 149 36.62 -25.73 1.56
C GLN A 149 36.28 -24.37 0.97
N SER A 150 37.16 -23.37 1.13
CA SER A 150 36.94 -22.05 0.57
C SER A 150 37.06 -22.04 -0.96
N GLU A 151 38.03 -22.73 -1.56
CA GLU A 151 38.14 -22.84 -3.03
C GLU A 151 36.91 -23.52 -3.65
N ARG A 152 36.37 -24.55 -2.99
CA ARG A 152 35.12 -25.20 -3.40
C ARG A 152 33.92 -24.25 -3.29
N LEU A 153 33.84 -23.46 -2.23
CA LEU A 153 32.80 -22.44 -2.07
C LEU A 153 32.95 -21.33 -3.11
N LEU A 154 34.15 -20.84 -3.38
CA LEU A 154 34.41 -19.79 -4.37
C LEU A 154 34.01 -20.21 -5.79
N SER A 155 34.21 -21.48 -6.13
CA SER A 155 33.84 -22.02 -7.44
C SER A 155 32.35 -22.36 -7.57
N HIS A 156 31.63 -22.53 -6.45
CA HIS A 156 30.25 -23.03 -6.45
C HIS A 156 29.29 -22.23 -5.54
N ILE A 157 29.60 -21.01 -5.13
CA ILE A 157 28.82 -20.26 -4.11
C ILE A 157 27.35 -20.10 -4.50
N SER A 158 27.08 -19.89 -5.80
CA SER A 158 25.72 -19.80 -6.35
C SER A 158 24.96 -21.13 -6.22
N GLN A 159 25.63 -22.25 -6.48
CA GLN A 159 25.08 -23.59 -6.30
C GLN A 159 25.00 -23.99 -4.81
N PHE A 160 25.94 -23.55 -3.99
CA PHE A 160 26.03 -23.90 -2.58
C PHE A 160 24.95 -23.21 -1.77
N LEU A 161 24.69 -21.93 -2.03
CA LEU A 161 23.63 -21.16 -1.38
C LEU A 161 22.25 -21.36 -2.03
N HIS A 162 22.18 -22.08 -3.16
CA HIS A 162 20.95 -22.28 -3.95
C HIS A 162 20.18 -20.97 -4.23
N LEU A 163 20.90 -19.84 -4.31
CA LEU A 163 20.28 -18.53 -4.51
C LEU A 163 19.96 -18.35 -6.00
N PRO A 164 18.69 -18.12 -6.37
CA PRO A 164 18.35 -17.83 -7.75
C PRO A 164 19.00 -16.51 -8.19
N GLU A 165 19.32 -16.38 -9.49
CA GLU A 165 19.86 -15.13 -10.05
C GLU A 165 18.85 -13.99 -9.99
N THR A 166 17.57 -14.32 -10.19
CA THR A 166 16.45 -13.39 -10.15
C THR A 166 15.28 -14.00 -9.40
N ILE A 167 14.61 -13.22 -8.58
CA ILE A 167 13.35 -13.61 -7.93
C ILE A 167 12.23 -12.81 -8.58
N ASP A 168 11.37 -13.51 -9.33
CA ASP A 168 10.14 -12.91 -9.85
C ASP A 168 9.00 -13.15 -8.86
N ILE A 169 8.59 -12.08 -8.16
CA ILE A 169 7.51 -12.14 -7.17
C ILE A 169 6.17 -12.40 -7.87
N THR A 170 6.01 -12.06 -9.15
CA THR A 170 4.74 -12.20 -9.84
C THR A 170 4.34 -13.67 -10.00
N GLN A 171 5.29 -14.56 -10.30
CA GLN A 171 5.03 -15.94 -10.76
C GLN A 171 4.47 -16.88 -9.69
N ASN A 172 4.65 -16.60 -8.39
CA ASN A 172 4.25 -17.48 -7.29
C ASN A 172 3.43 -16.79 -6.19
N THR A 173 2.79 -15.66 -6.51
CA THR A 173 2.01 -14.89 -5.54
C THR A 173 0.57 -14.66 -5.99
N VAL A 174 -0.19 -13.94 -5.16
CA VAL A 174 -1.55 -13.52 -5.46
C VAL A 174 -1.66 -12.77 -6.80
N PHE A 175 -0.58 -12.13 -7.27
CA PHE A 175 -0.55 -11.36 -8.52
C PHE A 175 -0.67 -12.23 -9.79
N SER A 176 -0.37 -13.53 -9.71
CA SER A 176 -0.58 -14.47 -10.83
C SER A 176 -2.03 -14.95 -10.96
N ARG A 177 -2.89 -14.71 -9.96
CA ARG A 177 -4.27 -15.19 -10.00
C ARG A 177 -5.08 -14.39 -11.03
N PRO A 178 -5.86 -15.05 -11.92
CA PRO A 178 -6.67 -14.37 -12.93
C PRO A 178 -7.60 -13.31 -12.34
N GLU A 179 -8.21 -13.61 -11.18
CA GLU A 179 -9.09 -12.68 -10.47
C GLU A 179 -8.34 -11.41 -10.05
N THR A 180 -7.16 -11.54 -9.44
CA THR A 180 -6.34 -10.40 -9.02
C THR A 180 -5.90 -9.57 -10.23
N GLN A 181 -5.47 -10.22 -11.32
CA GLN A 181 -5.10 -9.52 -12.56
C GLN A 181 -6.28 -8.75 -13.15
N GLN A 182 -7.48 -9.33 -13.16
CA GLN A 182 -8.69 -8.67 -13.64
C GLN A 182 -9.00 -7.41 -12.79
N TYR A 183 -8.90 -7.51 -11.46
CA TYR A 183 -9.09 -6.35 -10.59
C TYR A 183 -8.03 -5.27 -10.80
N MET A 184 -6.76 -5.66 -10.95
CA MET A 184 -5.67 -4.72 -11.22
C MET A 184 -5.84 -4.03 -12.57
N GLN A 185 -6.23 -4.75 -13.62
CA GLN A 185 -6.49 -4.17 -14.95
C GLN A 185 -7.69 -3.21 -14.93
N ALA A 186 -8.79 -3.61 -14.29
CA ALA A 186 -9.95 -2.73 -14.12
C ALA A 186 -9.55 -1.46 -13.35
N PHE A 187 -8.80 -1.62 -12.26
CA PHE A 187 -8.28 -0.49 -11.49
C PHE A 187 -7.43 0.45 -12.37
N ARG A 188 -6.45 -0.09 -13.11
CA ARG A 188 -5.60 0.67 -14.04
C ARG A 188 -6.40 1.42 -15.09
N GLN A 189 -7.41 0.77 -15.67
CA GLN A 189 -8.26 1.37 -16.69
C GLN A 189 -9.06 2.55 -16.14
N TYR A 190 -9.56 2.45 -14.90
CA TYR A 190 -10.42 3.49 -14.32
C TYR A 190 -9.67 4.56 -13.50
N TYR A 191 -8.46 4.27 -13.04
CA TYR A 191 -7.67 5.15 -12.19
C TYR A 191 -7.47 6.56 -12.78
N PRO A 192 -7.13 6.75 -14.08
CA PRO A 192 -6.97 8.09 -14.66
C PRO A 192 -8.23 8.96 -14.57
N TYR A 193 -9.42 8.34 -14.50
CA TYR A 193 -10.68 9.07 -14.39
C TYR A 193 -10.93 9.63 -12.98
N THR A 194 -10.20 9.16 -11.97
CA THR A 194 -10.33 9.67 -10.60
C THR A 194 -9.93 11.15 -10.51
N ALA A 195 -8.98 11.58 -11.35
CA ALA A 195 -8.57 12.98 -11.48
C ALA A 195 -9.70 13.88 -12.03
N TYR A 196 -10.81 13.35 -12.55
CA TYR A 196 -11.93 14.16 -13.03
C TYR A 196 -13.10 14.22 -12.04
N LEU A 197 -13.04 13.50 -10.91
CA LEU A 197 -14.13 13.43 -9.94
C LEU A 197 -14.49 14.78 -9.33
N TYR A 198 -13.51 15.66 -9.09
CA TYR A 198 -13.78 16.99 -8.58
C TYR A 198 -14.53 17.87 -9.58
N TYR A 199 -14.27 17.72 -10.89
CA TYR A 199 -15.04 18.40 -11.93
C TYR A 199 -16.47 17.88 -12.01
N VAL A 200 -16.68 16.56 -11.84
CA VAL A 200 -18.02 15.97 -11.78
C VAL A 200 -18.81 16.54 -10.60
N LEU A 201 -18.19 16.63 -9.41
CA LEU A 201 -18.82 17.24 -8.23
C LEU A 201 -19.16 18.72 -8.47
N LEU A 202 -18.26 19.50 -9.08
CA LEU A 202 -18.50 20.89 -9.40
C LEU A 202 -19.65 21.05 -10.42
N GLY A 203 -19.68 20.20 -11.46
CA GLY A 203 -20.76 20.17 -12.43
C GLY A 203 -22.12 19.84 -11.80
N LEU A 204 -22.17 18.87 -10.88
CA LEU A 204 -23.37 18.53 -10.13
C LEU A 204 -23.82 19.68 -9.22
N LEU A 205 -22.89 20.37 -8.57
CA LEU A 205 -23.20 21.57 -7.77
C LEU A 205 -23.82 22.67 -8.65
N ALA A 206 -23.21 22.97 -9.81
CA ALA A 206 -23.73 23.96 -10.74
C ALA A 206 -25.14 23.61 -11.22
N MET A 207 -25.38 22.36 -11.58
CA MET A 207 -26.71 21.87 -11.98
C MET A 207 -27.74 22.00 -10.86
N LEU A 208 -27.38 21.67 -9.62
CA LEU A 208 -28.26 21.84 -8.46
C LEU A 208 -28.62 23.31 -8.20
N ILE A 209 -27.63 24.20 -8.34
CA ILE A 209 -27.85 25.65 -8.23
C ILE A 209 -28.79 26.14 -9.33
N LEU A 210 -28.66 25.68 -10.57
CA LEU A 210 -29.56 26.07 -11.67
C LEU A 210 -31.01 25.61 -11.44
N VAL A 211 -31.21 24.41 -10.87
CA VAL A 211 -32.55 23.84 -10.68
C VAL A 211 -33.27 24.43 -9.46
N ARG A 212 -32.56 24.73 -8.37
CA ARG A 212 -33.16 25.14 -7.08
C ARG A 212 -32.79 26.54 -6.60
N GLY A 213 -31.89 27.23 -7.31
CA GLY A 213 -31.30 28.49 -6.87
C GLY A 213 -30.08 28.27 -5.95
N PHE A 214 -29.30 29.32 -5.77
CA PHE A 214 -27.99 29.26 -5.09
C PHE A 214 -28.07 28.66 -3.67
N ALA A 215 -28.91 29.21 -2.79
CA ALA A 215 -28.99 28.78 -1.39
C ALA A 215 -29.45 27.31 -1.24
N ALA A 216 -30.50 26.93 -1.96
CA ALA A 216 -31.03 25.58 -1.90
C ALA A 216 -30.09 24.57 -2.59
N GLY A 217 -29.44 24.94 -3.70
CA GLY A 217 -28.44 24.13 -4.37
C GLY A 217 -27.27 23.81 -3.46
N LEU A 218 -26.70 24.82 -2.80
CA LEU A 218 -25.60 24.67 -1.84
C LEU A 218 -26.00 23.77 -0.67
N ARG A 219 -27.21 23.98 -0.12
CA ARG A 219 -27.74 23.16 0.98
C ARG A 219 -27.81 21.68 0.61
N TRP A 220 -28.46 21.37 -0.51
CA TRP A 220 -28.71 19.98 -0.90
C TRP A 220 -27.45 19.28 -1.38
N PHE A 221 -26.53 20.02 -2.02
CA PHE A 221 -25.20 19.51 -2.33
C PHE A 221 -24.43 19.16 -1.06
N GLY A 222 -24.38 20.08 -0.08
CA GLY A 222 -23.75 19.85 1.21
C GLY A 222 -24.34 18.64 1.96
N LEU A 223 -25.68 18.52 2.01
CA LEU A 223 -26.35 17.36 2.60
C LEU A 223 -26.05 16.06 1.85
N GLY A 224 -25.93 16.11 0.52
CA GLY A 224 -25.53 14.96 -0.29
C GLY A 224 -24.12 14.46 0.05
N LEU A 225 -23.17 15.39 0.24
CA LEU A 225 -21.82 15.06 0.69
C LEU A 225 -21.78 14.49 2.11
N VAL A 226 -22.56 15.05 3.04
CA VAL A 226 -22.68 14.50 4.40
C VAL A 226 -23.22 13.07 4.36
N LEU A 227 -24.28 12.84 3.57
CA LEU A 227 -24.84 11.50 3.41
C LEU A 227 -23.83 10.53 2.79
N ALA A 228 -23.07 10.98 1.77
CA ALA A 228 -21.99 10.20 1.18
C ALA A 228 -20.93 9.81 2.21
N SER A 229 -20.49 10.75 3.06
CA SER A 229 -19.53 10.48 4.13
C SER A 229 -20.06 9.49 5.16
N ILE A 230 -21.33 9.60 5.57
CA ILE A 230 -21.96 8.62 6.48
C ILE A 230 -21.98 7.23 5.84
N LEU A 231 -22.40 7.12 4.58
CA LEU A 231 -22.42 5.85 3.86
C LEU A 231 -21.01 5.26 3.69
N CYS A 232 -20.01 6.09 3.42
CA CYS A 232 -18.61 5.66 3.39
C CYS A 232 -18.13 5.13 4.74
N LEU A 233 -18.45 5.80 5.86
CA LEU A 233 -18.09 5.29 7.20
C LEU A 233 -18.75 3.93 7.48
N VAL A 234 -20.02 3.77 7.10
CA VAL A 234 -20.72 2.48 7.21
C VAL A 234 -20.04 1.41 6.35
N ALA A 235 -19.70 1.75 5.10
CA ALA A 235 -19.02 0.84 4.19
C ALA A 235 -17.62 0.45 4.69
N LEU A 236 -16.87 1.39 5.27
CA LEU A 236 -15.56 1.14 5.88
C LEU A 236 -15.67 0.20 7.08
N ASN A 237 -16.62 0.43 7.99
CA ASN A 237 -16.84 -0.45 9.14
C ASN A 237 -17.31 -1.85 8.72
N ALA A 238 -18.16 -1.95 7.69
CA ALA A 238 -18.59 -3.24 7.15
C ALA A 238 -17.43 -3.97 6.44
N GLY A 239 -16.59 -3.23 5.71
CA GLY A 239 -15.38 -3.73 5.07
C GLY A 239 -14.34 -4.22 6.07
N ASP A 240 -14.21 -3.53 7.20
CA ASP A 240 -13.27 -3.83 8.28
C ASP A 240 -13.37 -5.29 8.75
N VAL A 241 -14.60 -5.73 9.03
CA VAL A 241 -14.91 -7.10 9.47
C VAL A 241 -14.58 -8.12 8.39
N ARG A 242 -14.82 -7.80 7.10
CA ARG A 242 -14.50 -8.70 5.99
C ARG A 242 -13.00 -8.85 5.78
N VAL A 243 -12.27 -7.74 5.81
CA VAL A 243 -10.81 -7.74 5.65
C VAL A 243 -10.15 -8.50 6.80
N GLU A 244 -10.63 -8.30 8.04
CA GLU A 244 -10.11 -9.05 9.19
C GLU A 244 -10.33 -10.55 9.07
N ARG A 245 -11.53 -10.96 8.64
CA ARG A 245 -11.83 -12.38 8.43
C ARG A 245 -10.95 -12.97 7.33
N TYR A 246 -10.75 -12.23 6.23
CA TYR A 246 -9.84 -12.64 5.16
C TYR A 246 -8.40 -12.81 5.64
N ILE A 247 -7.88 -11.86 6.45
CA ILE A 247 -6.55 -11.96 7.06
C ILE A 247 -6.46 -13.22 7.92
N ILE A 248 -7.46 -13.47 8.76
CA ILE A 248 -7.47 -14.64 9.65
C ILE A 248 -7.46 -15.95 8.84
N GLU A 249 -8.28 -16.03 7.79
CA GLU A 249 -8.45 -17.24 6.99
C GLU A 249 -7.26 -17.53 6.05
N HIS A 250 -6.57 -16.51 5.53
CA HIS A 250 -5.60 -16.69 4.44
C HIS A 250 -4.16 -16.32 4.81
N VAL A 251 -3.95 -15.55 5.89
CA VAL A 251 -2.60 -15.06 6.27
C VAL A 251 -2.07 -15.81 7.51
N THR A 252 -2.95 -16.31 8.38
CA THR A 252 -2.54 -16.92 9.67
C THR A 252 -2.09 -18.38 9.57
N ASP A 253 -2.44 -19.09 8.49
CA ASP A 253 -2.14 -20.52 8.33
C ASP A 253 -0.66 -20.83 8.00
N ASN A 254 0.14 -19.79 7.74
CA ASN A 254 1.54 -19.98 7.32
C ASN A 254 2.47 -20.02 8.56
N SER A 255 2.54 -21.19 9.20
CA SER A 255 3.27 -21.46 10.46
C SER A 255 4.75 -21.09 10.44
N ASN A 256 5.39 -21.06 9.27
CA ASN A 256 6.80 -20.71 9.09
C ASN A 256 7.13 -19.26 9.47
N TRP A 257 6.15 -18.34 9.46
CA TRP A 257 6.39 -16.93 9.79
C TRP A 257 6.37 -16.67 11.32
N LEU A 258 5.61 -17.48 12.07
CA LEU A 258 5.47 -17.36 13.53
C LEU A 258 6.77 -17.70 14.28
N SER A 259 7.58 -18.62 13.76
CA SER A 259 8.89 -18.98 14.35
C SER A 259 9.94 -17.86 14.27
N LEU A 260 9.70 -16.85 13.43
CA LEU A 260 10.59 -15.71 13.18
C LEU A 260 10.26 -14.47 14.02
N GLY A 261 9.26 -14.55 14.90
CA GLY A 261 8.74 -13.39 15.64
C GLY A 261 7.94 -12.40 14.78
N ALA A 262 7.71 -12.71 13.50
CA ALA A 262 6.90 -11.92 12.59
C ALA A 262 5.55 -12.62 12.38
N ASN A 263 4.54 -12.28 13.17
CA ASN A 263 3.19 -12.77 12.90
C ASN A 263 2.62 -12.01 11.68
N PRO A 264 2.43 -12.65 10.51
CA PRO A 264 1.98 -11.97 9.29
C PRO A 264 0.56 -11.40 9.45
N ALA A 265 -0.24 -11.95 10.36
CA ALA A 265 -1.52 -11.35 10.74
C ALA A 265 -1.35 -10.03 11.52
N VAL A 266 -0.28 -9.88 12.31
CA VAL A 266 0.03 -8.60 12.97
C VAL A 266 0.43 -7.54 11.95
N LEU A 267 1.27 -7.89 10.97
CA LEU A 267 1.64 -6.99 9.88
C LEU A 267 0.41 -6.54 9.09
N ALA A 268 -0.43 -7.50 8.70
CA ALA A 268 -1.66 -7.22 7.96
C ALA A 268 -2.63 -6.35 8.77
N ARG A 269 -2.75 -6.57 10.08
CA ARG A 269 -3.56 -5.73 10.99
C ARG A 269 -3.01 -4.31 11.14
N ILE A 270 -1.69 -4.14 11.22
CA ILE A 270 -1.04 -2.82 11.26
C ILE A 270 -1.40 -2.04 9.99
N LEU A 271 -1.17 -2.64 8.82
CA LEU A 271 -1.49 -2.01 7.52
C LEU A 271 -2.99 -1.72 7.39
N LYS A 272 -3.85 -2.69 7.73
CA LYS A 272 -5.32 -2.53 7.73
C LYS A 272 -5.73 -1.31 8.57
N THR A 273 -5.23 -1.20 9.80
CA THR A 273 -5.58 -0.12 10.73
C THR A 273 -5.10 1.23 10.22
N ALA A 274 -3.88 1.29 9.67
CA ALA A 274 -3.33 2.52 9.10
C ALA A 274 -4.12 2.98 7.85
N VAL A 275 -4.51 2.04 6.97
CA VAL A 275 -5.37 2.31 5.81
C VAL A 275 -6.74 2.83 6.28
N GLN A 276 -7.38 2.15 7.23
CA GLN A 276 -8.67 2.58 7.78
C GLN A 276 -8.61 3.99 8.37
N ALA A 277 -7.53 4.32 9.10
CA ALA A 277 -7.32 5.65 9.66
C ALA A 277 -7.21 6.74 8.57
N ALA A 278 -6.50 6.44 7.47
CA ALA A 278 -6.38 7.35 6.34
C ALA A 278 -7.74 7.60 5.66
N PHE A 279 -8.50 6.53 5.40
CA PHE A 279 -9.86 6.63 4.84
C PHE A 279 -10.83 7.37 5.76
N MET A 280 -10.73 7.15 7.07
CA MET A 280 -11.56 7.85 8.05
C MET A 280 -11.25 9.35 8.04
N LYS A 281 -9.97 9.74 8.00
CA LYS A 281 -9.54 11.14 7.92
C LYS A 281 -10.12 11.83 6.68
N THR A 282 -9.97 11.24 5.49
CA THR A 282 -10.48 11.84 4.24
C THR A 282 -12.00 11.90 4.21
N THR A 283 -12.69 10.86 4.71
CA THR A 283 -14.16 10.82 4.79
C THR A 283 -14.72 11.89 5.73
N LEU A 284 -14.06 12.11 6.88
CA LEU A 284 -14.43 13.16 7.83
C LEU A 284 -14.19 14.56 7.26
N MET A 285 -13.08 14.77 6.53
CA MET A 285 -12.82 16.04 5.84
C MET A 285 -13.91 16.37 4.82
N LEU A 286 -14.30 15.41 3.96
CA LEU A 286 -15.37 15.62 2.99
C LEU A 286 -16.72 15.89 3.68
N GLY A 287 -17.00 15.16 4.76
CA GLY A 287 -18.22 15.36 5.56
C GLY A 287 -18.24 16.76 6.19
N GLY A 288 -17.11 17.21 6.72
CA GLY A 288 -16.95 18.57 7.26
C GLY A 288 -17.20 19.66 6.22
N VAL A 289 -16.67 19.50 5.01
CA VAL A 289 -16.98 20.39 3.87
C VAL A 289 -18.48 20.38 3.57
N GLY A 290 -19.11 19.20 3.55
CA GLY A 290 -20.55 19.05 3.36
C GLY A 290 -21.37 19.80 4.42
N VAL A 291 -21.00 19.71 5.71
CA VAL A 291 -21.65 20.43 6.80
C VAL A 291 -21.53 21.94 6.62
N LEU A 292 -20.34 22.44 6.28
CA LEU A 292 -20.10 23.87 6.04
C LEU A 292 -20.97 24.40 4.88
N LEU A 293 -20.98 23.69 3.75
CA LEU A 293 -21.80 24.06 2.59
C LEU A 293 -23.31 24.03 2.91
N ALA A 294 -23.75 23.02 3.66
CA ALA A 294 -25.13 22.95 4.11
C ALA A 294 -25.50 24.13 5.02
N GLY A 295 -24.64 24.45 5.99
CA GLY A 295 -24.80 25.58 6.90
C GLY A 295 -24.87 26.92 6.17
N CYS A 296 -23.97 27.17 5.21
CA CYS A 296 -24.01 28.36 4.35
C CYS A 296 -25.33 28.44 3.56
N GLY A 297 -25.80 27.33 3.01
CA GLY A 297 -27.08 27.27 2.29
C GLY A 297 -28.27 27.63 3.19
N PHE A 298 -28.33 27.09 4.41
CA PHE A 298 -29.38 27.43 5.39
C PHE A 298 -29.33 28.89 5.83
N TYR A 299 -28.13 29.41 6.11
CA TYR A 299 -27.94 30.80 6.53
C TYR A 299 -28.40 31.78 5.45
N TRP A 300 -28.01 31.53 4.19
CA TRP A 300 -28.39 32.37 3.07
C TRP A 300 -29.91 32.35 2.80
N GLU A 301 -30.53 31.18 2.89
CA GLU A 301 -31.98 31.05 2.75
C GLU A 301 -32.73 31.84 3.82
N ARG A 302 -32.21 31.86 5.06
CA ARG A 302 -32.77 32.65 6.16
C ARG A 302 -32.64 34.16 5.91
N LEU A 303 -31.48 34.63 5.43
CA LEU A 303 -31.27 36.04 5.06
C LEU A 303 -32.25 36.52 3.99
N GLN A 304 -32.45 35.71 2.94
CA GLN A 304 -33.38 36.06 1.86
C GLN A 304 -34.83 36.20 2.35
N ARG A 305 -35.28 35.31 3.25
CA ARG A 305 -36.63 35.40 3.85
C ARG A 305 -36.83 36.68 4.66
N HIS A 306 -35.84 37.08 5.46
CA HIS A 306 -35.91 38.34 6.22
C HIS A 306 -35.94 39.57 5.31
N SER A 307 -35.17 39.58 4.21
CA SER A 307 -35.18 40.68 3.24
C SER A 307 -36.51 40.82 2.47
N HIS A 308 -37.22 39.72 2.25
CA HIS A 308 -38.53 39.75 1.62
C HIS A 308 -39.61 40.23 2.59
N GLN A 309 -39.55 39.85 3.87
CA GLN A 309 -40.50 40.31 4.88
C GLN A 309 -40.38 41.81 5.18
N SER A 310 -39.17 42.37 5.19
CA SER A 310 -38.98 43.82 5.39
C SER A 310 -39.43 44.68 4.20
N ARG A 311 -39.50 44.12 2.99
CA ARG A 311 -40.01 44.82 1.78
C ARG A 311 -41.53 44.84 1.64
N PHE A 312 -42.25 43.97 2.35
CA PHE A 312 -43.73 43.92 2.34
C PHE A 312 -44.36 44.45 3.64
N GLY A 313 -43.54 44.80 4.64
CA GLY A 313 -43.98 45.39 5.91
C GLY A 313 -43.76 46.90 6.02
N ALA A 314 -43.36 47.56 4.93
CA ALA A 314 -43.29 49.02 4.76
C ALA A 314 -44.20 49.43 3.61
#